data_AF-A0A8B8DAZ8-F1
#
_entry.id   AF-A0A8B8DAZ8-F1
#
_cell.length_a   1.000
_cell.length_b   1.000
_cell.length_c   1.000
_cell.angle_alpha   90.00
_cell.angle_beta   90.00
_cell.angle_gamma   90.00
#
_symmetry.space_group_name_H-M   'P 1'
#
loop_
_entity.id
_entity.type
_entity.pdbx_description
1 polymer ?
#
loop_
_entity_poly.entity_id
_entity_poly.type
_entity_poly.pdbx_seq_one_letter_code
_entity_poly.pdbx_strand_id
1 'polypeptide(L)'
;MVGRFSVILDVFEFILRPISIFVDGRTPDIMDLCCCLLHFFWDFLLFLSGYYRRNTYGQGSPNKCAMVSELEKRYSSDNISSGDKYSQAWNNFFIQYDCCAVREVQGTTNDFDNTPWCTTNGSCHANTSHIPMTCCKDVTQDDYQNAPATCHASVNPGTYRQSCMSRMRELSVVNVRESDVNSLFQYGYTIAIYQIIELFWTMCLAVKLYRKFKKENEKEDKKKMKLLFN
;
A
#
# COMPACT_ATOMS: atom_id res chain seq x y z
N MET A 1 2.55 8.09 -7.46
CA MET A 1 1.61 8.91 -6.64
C MET A 1 0.15 8.46 -6.79
N VAL A 2 -0.14 7.18 -7.03
CA VAL A 2 -1.53 6.69 -7.20
C VAL A 2 -2.05 5.95 -5.94
N GLY A 3 -1.16 5.52 -5.05
CA GLY A 3 -1.55 4.75 -3.84
C GLY A 3 -2.05 5.57 -2.65
N ARG A 4 -1.97 6.91 -2.67
CA ARG A 4 -2.36 7.76 -1.53
C ARG A 4 -3.86 8.10 -1.48
N PHE A 5 -4.58 7.97 -2.59
CA PHE A 5 -6.03 8.23 -2.65
C PHE A 5 -6.88 7.01 -2.32
N SER A 6 -6.38 5.78 -2.53
CA SER A 6 -7.14 4.55 -2.20
C SER A 6 -7.35 4.41 -0.70
N VAL A 7 -6.33 4.71 0.11
CA VAL A 7 -6.38 4.54 1.57
C VAL A 7 -7.49 5.38 2.23
N ILE A 8 -7.78 6.57 1.69
CA ILE A 8 -8.81 7.46 2.23
C ILE A 8 -10.22 6.98 1.82
N LEU A 9 -10.38 6.49 0.60
CA LEU A 9 -11.64 5.92 0.10
C LEU A 9 -12.00 4.59 0.79
N ASP A 10 -11.00 3.74 1.04
CA ASP A 10 -11.19 2.45 1.70
C ASP A 10 -11.56 2.61 3.19
N VAL A 11 -11.02 3.63 3.86
CA VAL A 11 -11.44 4.02 5.22
C VAL A 11 -12.87 4.58 5.22
N PHE A 12 -13.27 5.32 4.18
CA PHE A 12 -14.61 5.89 4.06
C PHE A 12 -15.70 4.83 3.83
N GLU A 13 -15.44 3.83 2.98
CA GLU A 13 -16.34 2.67 2.78
C GLU A 13 -16.48 1.82 4.05
N PHE A 14 -15.38 1.67 4.81
CA PHE A 14 -15.38 0.93 6.07
C PHE A 14 -16.18 1.63 7.18
N ILE A 15 -16.23 2.97 7.17
CA ILE A 15 -17.00 3.79 8.13
C ILE A 15 -18.50 3.83 7.78
N LEU A 16 -18.89 3.74 6.50
CA LEU A 16 -20.29 3.94 6.07
C LEU A 16 -21.14 2.66 6.03
N ARG A 17 -20.54 1.46 5.92
CA ARG A 17 -21.29 0.19 5.94
C ARG A 17 -22.09 -0.12 7.22
N PRO A 18 -21.69 0.31 8.44
CA PRO A 18 -22.47 0.03 9.65
C PRO A 18 -23.76 0.85 9.75
N ILE A 19 -23.88 1.97 9.02
CA ILE A 19 -25.04 2.87 9.13
C ILE A 19 -26.30 2.23 8.54
N SER A 20 -26.17 1.29 7.59
CA SER A 20 -27.32 0.61 6.96
C SER A 20 -27.94 -0.51 7.80
N ILE A 21 -27.25 -1.03 8.83
CA ILE A 21 -27.77 -2.10 9.69
C ILE A 21 -28.73 -1.54 10.76
N PHE A 22 -28.69 -0.24 11.04
CA PHE A 22 -29.52 0.40 12.07
C PHE A 22 -30.94 0.79 11.62
N VAL A 23 -31.33 0.49 10.37
CA VAL A 23 -32.59 0.94 9.76
C VAL A 23 -33.73 -0.08 9.88
N ASP A 24 -33.49 -1.28 10.40
CA ASP A 24 -34.55 -2.27 10.60
C ASP A 24 -35.02 -2.21 12.06
N GLY A 25 -36.22 -1.68 12.29
CA GLY A 25 -36.77 -1.24 13.59
C GLY A 25 -37.02 -2.32 14.65
N ARG A 26 -36.09 -3.25 14.85
CA ARG A 26 -36.06 -4.22 15.95
C ARG A 26 -35.12 -3.73 17.05
N THR A 27 -35.60 -3.80 18.29
CA THR A 27 -34.86 -3.40 19.50
C THR A 27 -33.58 -4.22 19.64
N PRO A 28 -32.37 -3.62 19.64
CA PRO A 28 -31.17 -4.37 19.94
C PRO A 28 -31.13 -4.65 21.45
N ASP A 29 -31.15 -5.93 21.81
CA ASP A 29 -30.84 -6.37 23.17
C ASP A 29 -29.35 -6.07 23.46
N ILE A 30 -28.95 -6.01 24.74
CA ILE A 30 -27.55 -5.80 25.15
C ILE A 30 -26.58 -6.80 24.47
N MET A 31 -27.08 -7.97 24.07
CA MET A 31 -26.38 -8.97 23.27
C MET A 31 -26.04 -8.51 21.84
N ASP A 32 -26.94 -7.81 21.15
CA ASP A 32 -26.66 -7.24 19.82
C ASP A 32 -25.59 -6.14 19.92
N LEU A 33 -25.60 -5.39 21.02
CA LEU A 33 -24.59 -4.38 21.32
C LEU A 33 -23.19 -4.97 21.50
N CYS A 34 -23.12 -6.12 22.19
CA CYS A 34 -21.86 -6.84 22.38
C CYS A 34 -21.38 -7.47 21.07
N CYS A 35 -22.31 -7.96 20.24
CA CYS A 35 -22.01 -8.51 18.92
C CYS A 35 -21.45 -7.44 17.96
N CYS A 36 -22.04 -6.25 17.93
CA CYS A 36 -21.51 -5.14 17.12
C CYS A 36 -20.10 -4.74 17.58
N LEU A 37 -19.87 -4.59 18.89
CA LEU A 37 -18.54 -4.23 19.41
C LEU A 37 -17.49 -5.33 19.13
N LEU A 38 -17.87 -6.60 19.22
CA LEU A 38 -17.00 -7.73 18.87
C LEU A 38 -16.69 -7.79 17.37
N HIS A 39 -17.66 -7.47 16.50
CA HIS A 39 -17.43 -7.36 15.06
C HIS A 39 -16.47 -6.20 14.74
N PHE A 40 -16.66 -5.02 15.33
CA PHE A 40 -15.72 -3.90 15.17
C PHE A 40 -14.33 -4.24 15.67
N PHE A 41 -14.21 -4.94 16.80
CA PHE A 41 -12.92 -5.36 17.34
C PHE A 41 -12.26 -6.43 16.44
N TRP A 42 -13.04 -7.35 15.90
CA TRP A 42 -12.57 -8.38 14.96
C TRP A 42 -12.14 -7.77 13.62
N ASP A 43 -12.91 -6.84 13.08
CA ASP A 43 -12.58 -6.15 11.82
C ASP A 43 -11.37 -5.23 11.99
N PHE A 44 -11.20 -4.60 13.16
CA PHE A 44 -9.98 -3.85 13.51
C PHE A 44 -8.77 -4.77 13.67
N LEU A 45 -8.93 -5.95 14.28
CA LEU A 45 -7.88 -6.97 14.36
C LEU A 45 -7.54 -7.56 12.97
N LEU A 46 -8.52 -7.74 12.09
CA LEU A 46 -8.31 -8.14 10.69
C LEU A 46 -7.61 -7.04 9.89
N PHE A 47 -7.93 -5.77 10.14
CA PHE A 47 -7.23 -4.64 9.53
C PHE A 47 -5.79 -4.54 10.01
N LEU A 48 -5.54 -4.65 11.33
CA LEU A 48 -4.20 -4.65 11.91
C LEU A 48 -3.39 -5.86 11.46
N SER A 49 -3.97 -7.06 11.43
CA SER A 49 -3.29 -8.27 10.92
C SER A 49 -3.08 -8.23 9.42
N GLY A 50 -3.99 -7.65 8.63
CA GLY A 50 -3.84 -7.42 7.20
C GLY A 50 -2.76 -6.38 6.88
N TYR A 51 -2.66 -5.33 7.70
CA TYR A 51 -1.60 -4.32 7.63
C TYR A 51 -0.24 -4.88 8.07
N TYR A 52 -0.19 -5.61 9.19
CA TYR A 52 1.02 -6.30 9.66
C TYR A 52 1.49 -7.33 8.62
N ARG A 53 0.56 -8.09 8.03
CA ARG A 53 0.82 -9.04 6.95
C ARG A 53 1.33 -8.33 5.68
N ARG A 54 0.85 -7.13 5.36
CA ARG A 54 1.34 -6.36 4.20
C ARG A 54 2.78 -5.83 4.41
N ASN A 55 3.18 -5.54 5.65
CA ASN A 55 4.54 -5.13 5.98
C ASN A 55 5.52 -6.31 6.16
N THR A 56 5.05 -7.50 6.53
CA THR A 56 5.91 -8.69 6.69
C THR A 56 6.13 -9.50 5.41
N TYR A 57 5.35 -9.27 4.34
CA TYR A 57 5.62 -9.82 3.00
C TYR A 57 6.39 -8.86 2.09
N GLY A 58 7.28 -8.04 2.67
CA GLY A 58 8.31 -7.29 1.94
C GLY A 58 9.50 -8.14 1.50
N GLN A 59 9.35 -9.46 1.40
CA GLN A 59 10.42 -10.36 0.98
C GLN A 59 9.84 -11.67 0.42
N GLY A 60 10.07 -11.91 -0.87
CA GLY A 60 9.97 -13.24 -1.48
C GLY A 60 8.58 -13.67 -1.98
N SER A 61 8.12 -13.11 -3.11
CA SER A 61 7.29 -13.91 -4.02
C SER A 61 7.74 -13.69 -5.47
N PRO A 62 7.87 -14.75 -6.29
CA PRO A 62 8.39 -14.69 -7.66
C PRO A 62 7.35 -14.17 -8.67
N ASN A 63 6.20 -13.72 -8.18
CA ASN A 63 5.09 -13.24 -8.99
C ASN A 63 5.42 -11.81 -9.41
N LYS A 64 5.86 -11.65 -10.67
CA LYS A 64 6.22 -10.40 -11.36
C LYS A 64 5.72 -9.15 -10.64
N CYS A 65 6.60 -8.49 -9.90
CA CYS A 65 6.30 -7.17 -9.36
C CYS A 65 5.87 -6.26 -10.52
N ALA A 66 4.89 -5.37 -10.30
CA ALA A 66 4.42 -4.45 -11.33
C ALA A 66 5.57 -3.65 -11.97
N MET A 67 6.63 -3.36 -11.20
CA MET A 67 7.88 -2.77 -11.69
C MET A 67 8.62 -3.65 -12.71
N VAL A 68 8.78 -4.96 -12.45
CA VAL A 68 9.40 -5.89 -13.41
C VAL A 68 8.56 -5.96 -14.68
N SER A 69 7.23 -6.06 -14.55
CA SER A 69 6.36 -6.12 -15.74
C SER A 69 6.42 -4.84 -16.57
N GLU A 70 6.55 -3.67 -15.95
CA GLU A 70 6.64 -2.40 -16.68
C GLU A 70 7.99 -2.28 -17.40
N LEU A 71 9.07 -2.72 -16.74
CA LEU A 71 10.40 -2.80 -17.33
C LEU A 71 10.40 -3.76 -18.54
N GLU A 72 9.94 -5.01 -18.36
CA GLU A 72 9.85 -6.02 -19.42
C GLU A 72 9.03 -5.55 -20.63
N LYS A 73 8.00 -4.71 -20.45
CA LYS A 73 7.13 -4.29 -21.56
C LYS A 73 7.62 -3.05 -22.31
N ARG A 74 8.31 -2.13 -21.62
CA ARG A 74 8.53 -0.77 -22.14
C ARG A 74 10.00 -0.42 -22.33
N TYR A 75 10.92 -1.21 -21.78
CA TYR A 75 12.34 -0.93 -21.87
C TYR A 75 12.91 -1.34 -23.23
N SER A 76 13.42 -0.37 -23.98
CA SER A 76 13.82 -0.53 -25.38
C SER A 76 15.24 -0.07 -25.67
N SER A 77 15.86 0.74 -24.81
CA SER A 77 17.18 1.32 -25.05
C SER A 77 17.89 1.71 -23.75
N ASP A 78 19.21 1.51 -23.70
CA ASP A 78 20.10 1.96 -22.63
C ASP A 78 20.60 3.40 -22.79
N ASN A 79 20.07 4.15 -23.76
CA ASN A 79 20.46 5.53 -24.00
C ASN A 79 19.57 6.52 -23.21
N ILE A 80 20.20 7.47 -22.51
CA ILE A 80 19.51 8.52 -21.74
C ILE A 80 19.06 9.67 -22.64
N SER A 81 19.78 9.96 -23.72
CA SER A 81 19.55 11.15 -24.57
C SER A 81 18.66 10.88 -25.78
N SER A 82 18.71 9.67 -26.34
CA SER A 82 18.00 9.35 -27.60
C SER A 82 17.07 8.13 -27.50
N GLY A 83 16.88 7.56 -26.32
CA GLY A 83 15.99 6.42 -26.10
C GLY A 83 14.51 6.80 -26.01
N ASP A 84 13.62 5.82 -25.94
CA ASP A 84 12.21 6.06 -25.65
C ASP A 84 12.02 6.70 -24.27
N LYS A 85 10.97 7.52 -24.10
CA LYS A 85 10.67 8.22 -22.83
C LYS A 85 10.66 7.29 -21.61
N TYR A 86 10.16 6.06 -21.77
CA TYR A 86 10.13 5.06 -20.70
C TYR A 86 11.52 4.52 -20.38
N SER A 87 12.31 4.23 -21.40
CA SER A 87 13.71 3.79 -21.28
C SER A 87 14.57 4.87 -20.62
N GLN A 88 14.43 6.14 -21.04
CA GLN A 88 15.09 7.29 -20.40
C GLN A 88 14.71 7.41 -18.91
N ALA A 89 13.43 7.24 -18.58
CA ALA A 89 12.96 7.30 -17.20
C ALA A 89 13.59 6.18 -16.35
N TRP A 90 13.67 4.96 -16.87
CA TRP A 90 14.35 3.84 -16.20
C TRP A 90 15.85 4.08 -16.03
N ASN A 91 16.54 4.55 -17.07
CA ASN A 91 17.97 4.86 -17.02
C ASN A 91 18.29 5.97 -16.00
N ASN A 92 17.49 7.04 -15.99
CA ASN A 92 17.61 8.09 -14.99
C ASN A 92 17.30 7.57 -13.58
N PHE A 93 16.32 6.68 -13.44
CA PHE A 93 15.98 6.05 -12.17
C PHE A 93 17.16 5.22 -11.62
N PHE A 94 17.81 4.41 -12.45
CA PHE A 94 18.99 3.61 -12.05
C PHE A 94 20.16 4.49 -11.59
N ILE A 95 20.39 5.61 -12.28
CA ILE A 95 21.43 6.57 -11.90
C ILE A 95 21.08 7.27 -10.59
N GLN A 96 19.87 7.82 -10.49
CA GLN A 96 19.43 8.62 -9.35
C GLN A 96 19.42 7.83 -8.04
N TYR A 97 18.97 6.58 -8.08
CA TYR A 97 18.87 5.74 -6.88
C TYR A 97 20.08 4.85 -6.64
N ASP A 98 21.09 4.91 -7.51
CA ASP A 98 22.28 4.07 -7.44
C ASP A 98 21.95 2.56 -7.36
N CYS A 99 21.12 2.09 -8.30
CA CYS A 99 20.64 0.71 -8.33
C CYS A 99 20.57 0.15 -9.75
N CYS A 100 20.57 -1.17 -9.89
CA CYS A 100 20.47 -1.88 -11.16
C CYS A 100 19.45 -3.01 -11.10
N ALA A 101 18.60 -3.09 -12.13
CA ALA A 101 17.51 -4.06 -12.22
C ALA A 101 16.53 -3.97 -11.03
N VAL A 102 15.34 -4.54 -11.19
CA VAL A 102 14.36 -4.53 -10.11
C VAL A 102 14.72 -5.62 -9.10
N ARG A 103 15.10 -6.80 -9.59
CA ARG A 103 15.60 -7.94 -8.81
C ARG A 103 17.12 -8.00 -8.84
N GLU A 104 17.69 -8.86 -7.99
CA GLU A 104 19.12 -9.12 -8.01
C GLU A 104 19.55 -9.69 -9.37
N VAL A 105 20.61 -9.10 -9.92
CA VAL A 105 21.24 -9.59 -11.15
C VAL A 105 22.02 -10.86 -10.79
N GLN A 106 21.50 -12.01 -11.20
CA GLN A 106 22.08 -13.34 -10.96
C GLN A 106 22.93 -13.79 -12.15
N GLY A 107 23.88 -12.96 -12.56
CA GLY A 107 24.77 -13.22 -13.69
C GLY A 107 24.11 -12.93 -15.04
N THR A 108 24.26 -13.85 -15.99
CA THR A 108 23.85 -13.68 -17.39
C THR A 108 22.34 -13.60 -17.58
N THR A 109 21.55 -14.16 -16.67
CA THR A 109 20.08 -14.08 -16.69
C THR A 109 19.60 -12.98 -15.77
N ASN A 110 18.87 -12.02 -16.33
CA ASN A 110 18.51 -10.77 -15.66
C ASN A 110 17.13 -10.24 -16.09
N ASP A 111 16.66 -9.18 -15.44
CA ASP A 111 15.33 -8.61 -15.70
C ASP A 111 15.18 -7.99 -17.11
N PHE A 112 16.29 -7.74 -17.82
CA PHE A 112 16.29 -7.12 -19.13
C PHE A 112 16.14 -8.13 -20.28
N ASP A 113 16.37 -9.43 -20.06
CA ASP A 113 16.37 -10.44 -21.13
C ASP A 113 15.03 -10.51 -21.89
N ASN A 114 13.91 -10.28 -21.20
CA ASN A 114 12.57 -10.29 -21.80
C ASN A 114 12.13 -8.94 -22.36
N THR A 115 12.97 -7.90 -22.27
CA THR A 115 12.61 -6.56 -22.71
C THR A 115 12.69 -6.41 -24.23
N PRO A 116 11.94 -5.46 -24.83
CA PRO A 116 12.11 -5.09 -26.24
C PRO A 116 13.55 -4.80 -26.65
N TRP A 117 14.37 -4.30 -25.73
CA TRP A 117 15.80 -4.03 -25.95
C TRP A 117 16.62 -5.28 -26.28
N CYS A 118 16.30 -6.43 -25.65
CA CYS A 118 16.97 -7.70 -25.92
C CYS A 118 16.21 -8.58 -26.93
N THR A 119 14.89 -8.40 -27.08
CA THR A 119 14.05 -9.27 -27.92
C THR A 119 13.81 -8.77 -29.35
N THR A 120 13.72 -7.45 -29.56
CA THR A 120 13.23 -6.90 -30.83
C THR A 120 14.34 -6.25 -31.67
N ASN A 121 14.99 -5.19 -31.19
CA ASN A 121 16.10 -4.55 -31.91
C ASN A 121 16.86 -3.53 -31.03
N GLY A 122 17.70 -4.01 -30.11
CA GLY A 122 18.53 -3.18 -29.26
C GLY A 122 19.95 -3.70 -29.13
N SER A 123 20.83 -2.93 -28.47
CA SER A 123 22.24 -3.32 -28.24
C SER A 123 22.38 -4.65 -27.48
N CYS A 124 21.37 -5.03 -26.70
CA CYS A 124 21.30 -6.33 -26.01
C CYS A 124 20.90 -7.51 -26.93
N HIS A 125 20.30 -7.26 -28.09
CA HIS A 125 19.73 -8.33 -28.93
C HIS A 125 20.76 -9.36 -29.43
N ALA A 126 21.99 -8.93 -29.68
CA ALA A 126 23.06 -9.80 -30.17
C ALA A 126 23.71 -10.66 -29.07
N ASN A 127 23.52 -10.31 -27.80
CA ASN A 127 24.28 -10.88 -26.69
C ASN A 127 23.37 -11.02 -25.45
N THR A 128 23.04 -12.27 -25.10
CA THR A 128 22.07 -12.68 -24.07
C THR A 128 22.48 -12.40 -22.61
N SER A 129 23.38 -11.44 -22.36
CA SER A 129 23.95 -11.17 -21.04
C SER A 129 24.30 -9.69 -20.87
N HIS A 130 23.46 -8.80 -21.42
CA HIS A 130 23.69 -7.37 -21.30
C HIS A 130 22.82 -6.74 -20.23
N ILE A 131 23.46 -5.94 -19.37
CA ILE A 131 22.77 -4.97 -18.52
C ILE A 131 23.03 -3.56 -19.10
N PRO A 132 22.14 -2.58 -18.84
CA PRO A 132 22.36 -1.20 -19.28
C PRO A 132 23.67 -0.64 -18.72
N MET A 133 24.40 0.17 -19.49
CA MET A 133 25.64 0.79 -19.00
C MET A 133 25.43 1.66 -17.75
N THR A 134 24.22 2.22 -17.60
CA THR A 134 23.77 3.00 -16.43
C THR A 134 23.70 2.20 -15.12
N CYS A 135 23.68 0.86 -15.21
CA CYS A 135 23.73 -0.03 -14.06
C CYS A 135 25.11 -0.20 -13.45
N CYS A 136 26.17 0.22 -14.14
CA CYS A 136 27.53 0.01 -13.69
C CYS A 136 27.88 0.86 -12.47
N LYS A 137 28.80 0.38 -11.63
CA LYS A 137 29.29 1.20 -10.51
C LYS A 137 30.07 2.40 -11.03
N ASP A 138 30.03 3.47 -10.24
CA ASP A 138 30.81 4.70 -10.45
C ASP A 138 30.53 5.42 -11.77
N VAL A 139 29.39 5.15 -12.41
CA VAL A 139 28.91 5.90 -13.58
C VAL A 139 27.90 6.97 -13.19
N THR A 140 27.90 8.06 -13.94
CA THR A 140 27.02 9.21 -13.83
C THR A 140 26.29 9.43 -15.16
N GLN A 141 25.40 10.41 -15.20
CA GLN A 141 24.66 10.72 -16.42
C GLN A 141 25.57 11.15 -17.58
N ASP A 142 26.76 11.68 -17.28
CA ASP A 142 27.65 12.26 -18.28
C ASP A 142 28.71 11.26 -18.81
N ASP A 143 29.04 10.22 -18.03
CA ASP A 143 30.13 9.28 -18.34
C ASP A 143 29.70 7.81 -18.44
N TYR A 144 28.40 7.49 -18.31
CA TYR A 144 27.91 6.11 -18.42
C TYR A 144 28.30 5.40 -19.72
N GLN A 145 28.51 6.14 -20.82
CA GLN A 145 28.95 5.57 -22.10
C GLN A 145 30.37 4.98 -22.04
N ASN A 146 31.17 5.37 -21.05
CA ASN A 146 32.53 4.85 -20.82
C ASN A 146 32.54 3.64 -19.88
N ALA A 147 31.37 3.08 -19.55
CA ALA A 147 31.28 1.93 -18.65
C ALA A 147 32.08 0.73 -19.21
N PRO A 148 32.85 0.02 -18.37
CA PRO A 148 33.66 -1.10 -18.82
C PRO A 148 32.79 -2.28 -19.28
N ALA A 149 33.19 -2.93 -20.37
CA ALA A 149 32.49 -4.11 -20.91
C ALA A 149 32.37 -5.26 -19.90
N THR A 150 33.31 -5.36 -18.95
CA THR A 150 33.26 -6.35 -17.86
C THR A 150 32.03 -6.19 -16.98
N CYS A 151 31.48 -4.98 -16.89
CA CYS A 151 30.25 -4.71 -16.16
C CYS A 151 29.01 -4.97 -17.02
N HIS A 152 28.91 -4.34 -18.19
CA HIS A 152 27.65 -4.33 -18.93
C HIS A 152 27.48 -5.53 -19.87
N ALA A 153 28.57 -6.17 -20.33
CA ALA A 153 28.54 -7.29 -21.28
C ALA A 153 28.87 -8.64 -20.64
N SER A 154 29.77 -8.66 -19.64
CA SER A 154 30.14 -9.89 -18.91
C SER A 154 29.40 -10.05 -17.57
N VAL A 155 28.80 -8.97 -17.05
CA VAL A 155 28.03 -8.96 -15.79
C VAL A 155 28.82 -9.60 -14.63
N ASN A 156 30.09 -9.19 -14.50
CA ASN A 156 30.95 -9.73 -13.45
C ASN A 156 30.45 -9.29 -12.06
N PRO A 157 30.29 -10.20 -11.09
CA PRO A 157 29.88 -9.85 -9.74
C PRO A 157 30.80 -8.77 -9.14
N GLY A 158 30.19 -7.74 -8.56
CA GLY A 158 30.91 -6.64 -7.92
C GLY A 158 31.16 -5.42 -8.80
N THR A 159 30.94 -5.48 -10.12
CA THR A 159 31.10 -4.33 -11.04
C THR A 159 29.80 -3.57 -11.32
N TYR A 160 28.65 -4.17 -11.00
CA TYR A 160 27.32 -3.56 -11.15
C TYR A 160 26.70 -3.19 -9.79
N ARG A 161 25.73 -2.27 -9.81
CA ARG A 161 25.01 -1.78 -8.61
C ARG A 161 24.07 -2.85 -8.04
N GLN A 162 23.68 -2.69 -6.78
CA GLN A 162 22.71 -3.57 -6.13
C GLN A 162 21.29 -3.44 -6.72
N SER A 163 20.41 -4.39 -6.41
CA SER A 163 19.03 -4.36 -6.91
C SER A 163 18.27 -3.11 -6.44
N CYS A 164 17.42 -2.57 -7.31
CA CYS A 164 16.58 -1.42 -6.93
C CYS A 164 15.60 -1.77 -5.82
N MET A 165 15.11 -3.02 -5.71
CA MET A 165 14.31 -3.41 -4.56
C MET A 165 15.11 -3.37 -3.25
N SER A 166 16.34 -3.89 -3.24
CA SER A 166 17.21 -3.84 -2.04
C SER A 166 17.52 -2.39 -1.65
N ARG A 167 17.86 -1.54 -2.62
CA ARG A 167 18.18 -0.13 -2.38
C ARG A 167 16.97 0.67 -1.91
N MET A 168 15.81 0.47 -2.52
CA MET A 168 14.57 1.12 -2.08
C MET A 168 14.16 0.65 -0.68
N ARG A 169 14.41 -0.61 -0.32
CA ARG A 169 14.18 -1.13 1.03
C ARG A 169 15.12 -0.46 2.03
N GLU A 170 16.40 -0.34 1.71
CA GLU A 170 17.38 0.36 2.53
C GLU A 170 16.97 1.83 2.75
N LEU A 171 16.64 2.56 1.68
CA LEU A 171 16.14 3.93 1.77
C LEU A 171 14.82 4.02 2.54
N SER A 172 13.93 3.02 2.44
CA SER A 172 12.67 3.01 3.20
C SER A 172 12.86 2.79 4.70
N VAL A 173 13.91 2.07 5.11
CA VAL A 173 14.20 1.82 6.53
C VAL A 173 15.03 2.96 7.12
N VAL A 174 15.94 3.54 6.33
CA VAL A 174 16.87 4.58 6.80
C VAL A 174 16.26 5.99 6.71
N ASN A 175 15.41 6.27 5.72
CA ASN A 175 14.80 7.60 5.53
C ASN A 175 13.45 7.77 6.24
N VAL A 176 12.87 6.67 6.72
CA VAL A 176 11.71 6.73 7.60
C VAL A 176 12.25 6.63 9.02
N ARG A 177 12.51 7.79 9.64
CA ARG A 177 12.90 7.81 11.06
C ARG A 177 11.87 7.00 11.82
N GLU A 178 12.31 6.13 12.73
CA GLU A 178 11.41 5.35 13.59
C GLU A 178 10.38 6.25 14.29
N SER A 179 10.77 7.51 14.57
CA SER A 179 9.88 8.56 15.08
C SER A 179 8.70 8.88 14.16
N ASP A 180 8.88 8.93 12.84
CA ASP A 180 7.86 9.36 11.89
C ASP A 180 6.79 8.27 11.68
N VAL A 181 7.20 6.99 11.66
CA VAL A 181 6.26 5.86 11.67
C VAL A 181 5.53 5.76 12.99
N ASN A 182 6.25 5.89 14.11
CA ASN A 182 5.63 5.91 15.43
C ASN A 182 4.61 7.06 15.54
N SER A 183 4.93 8.26 15.04
CA SER A 183 3.99 9.37 15.00
C SER A 183 2.74 9.04 14.18
N LEU A 184 2.86 8.45 12.99
CA LEU A 184 1.69 8.04 12.19
C LEU A 184 0.82 7.00 12.89
N PHE A 185 1.43 6.02 13.57
CA PHE A 185 0.69 5.04 14.37
C PHE A 185 -0.03 5.70 15.55
N GLN A 186 0.62 6.64 16.25
CA GLN A 186 0.02 7.38 17.34
C GLN A 186 -1.17 8.22 16.86
N TYR A 187 -1.05 8.91 15.72
CA TYR A 187 -2.17 9.64 15.12
C TYR A 187 -3.33 8.71 14.74
N GLY A 188 -3.04 7.56 14.12
CA GLY A 188 -4.05 6.55 13.83
C GLY A 188 -4.78 6.05 15.08
N TYR A 189 -4.04 5.79 16.17
CA TYR A 189 -4.59 5.35 17.44
C TYR A 189 -5.49 6.41 18.10
N THR A 190 -5.07 7.68 18.09
CA THR A 190 -5.88 8.77 18.65
C THR A 190 -7.21 8.94 17.91
N ILE A 191 -7.20 8.88 16.57
CA ILE A 191 -8.43 8.98 15.76
C ILE A 191 -9.38 7.82 16.07
N ALA A 192 -8.87 6.59 16.20
CA ALA A 192 -9.69 5.43 16.56
C ALA A 192 -10.36 5.60 17.94
N ILE A 193 -9.64 6.13 18.93
CA ILE A 193 -10.21 6.42 20.26
C ILE A 193 -11.33 7.46 20.16
N TYR A 194 -11.12 8.56 19.42
CA TYR A 194 -12.16 9.59 19.27
C TYR A 194 -13.43 9.03 18.64
N GLN A 195 -13.31 8.16 17.63
CA GLN A 195 -14.47 7.51 17.01
C GLN A 195 -15.23 6.61 17.98
N ILE A 196 -14.52 5.85 18.83
CA ILE A 196 -15.15 5.01 19.87
C ILE A 196 -15.89 5.88 20.90
N ILE A 197 -15.31 7.02 21.30
CA ILE A 197 -15.94 7.95 22.23
C ILE A 197 -17.21 8.56 21.61
N GLU A 198 -17.16 9.00 20.35
CA GLU A 198 -18.34 9.55 19.66
C GLU A 198 -19.47 8.52 19.55
N LEU A 199 -19.15 7.27 19.21
CA LEU A 199 -20.13 6.17 19.20
C LEU A 199 -20.71 5.91 20.59
N PHE A 200 -19.88 5.92 21.63
CA PHE A 200 -20.35 5.73 23.00
C PHE A 200 -21.32 6.85 23.45
N TRP A 201 -21.00 8.11 23.13
CA TRP A 201 -21.82 9.27 23.48
C TRP A 201 -23.16 9.27 22.75
N THR A 202 -23.15 9.01 21.44
CA THR A 202 -24.38 8.94 20.62
C THR A 202 -25.31 7.83 21.10
N MET A 203 -24.76 6.66 21.46
CA MET A 203 -25.51 5.56 22.05
C MET A 203 -26.11 5.93 23.42
N CYS A 204 -25.36 6.59 24.30
CA CYS A 204 -25.86 7.04 25.60
C CYS A 204 -27.05 8.02 25.46
N LEU A 205 -26.98 8.93 24.48
CA LEU A 205 -28.07 9.86 24.18
C LEU A 205 -29.29 9.13 23.61
N ALA A 206 -29.09 8.19 22.69
CA ALA A 206 -30.16 7.37 22.11
C ALA A 206 -30.91 6.58 23.20
N VAL A 207 -30.20 5.94 24.13
CA VAL A 207 -30.82 5.20 25.25
C VAL A 207 -31.62 6.13 26.17
N LYS A 208 -31.12 7.34 26.45
CA LYS A 208 -31.85 8.33 27.27
C LYS A 208 -33.14 8.78 26.59
N LEU A 209 -33.07 9.11 25.30
CA LEU A 209 -34.25 9.52 24.51
C LEU A 209 -35.27 8.39 24.40
N TYR A 210 -34.82 7.17 24.14
CA TYR A 210 -35.67 5.98 24.11
C TYR A 210 -36.40 5.75 25.43
N ARG A 211 -35.68 5.82 26.57
CA ARG A 211 -36.30 5.70 27.90
C ARG A 211 -37.32 6.80 28.17
N LYS A 212 -37.10 8.01 27.67
CA LYS A 212 -38.05 9.12 27.79
C LYS A 212 -39.33 8.84 26.99
N PHE A 213 -39.19 8.45 25.73
CA PHE A 213 -40.31 8.12 24.84
C PHE A 213 -41.15 6.96 25.38
N LYS A 214 -40.50 5.89 25.87
CA LYS A 214 -41.19 4.76 26.51
C LYS A 214 -42.05 5.18 27.69
N LYS A 215 -41.53 6.06 28.56
CA LYS A 215 -42.28 6.59 29.71
C LYS A 215 -43.46 7.47 29.30
N GLU A 216 -43.37 8.18 28.19
CA GLU A 216 -44.47 9.01 27.67
C GLU A 216 -45.61 8.13 27.12
N ASN A 217 -45.28 7.09 26.36
CA ASN A 217 -46.27 6.12 25.86
C ASN A 217 -47.00 5.38 27.00
N GLU A 218 -46.25 4.88 28.00
CA GLU A 218 -46.85 4.21 29.17
C GLU A 218 -47.81 5.13 29.96
N LYS A 219 -47.55 6.45 29.98
CA LYS A 219 -48.46 7.42 30.61
C LYS A 219 -49.71 7.65 29.77
N GLU A 220 -49.59 7.70 28.46
CA GLU A 220 -50.72 7.87 27.54
C GLU A 220 -51.66 6.66 27.60
N ASP A 221 -51.11 5.44 27.60
CA ASP A 221 -51.89 4.21 27.70
C ASP A 221 -52.66 4.11 29.03
N LYS A 222 -52.00 4.47 30.14
CA LYS A 222 -52.67 4.54 31.46
C LYS A 222 -53.79 5.59 31.48
N LYS A 223 -53.64 6.70 30.75
CA LYS A 223 -54.67 7.75 30.66
C LYS A 223 -55.87 7.27 29.84
N LYS A 224 -55.63 6.60 28.70
CA LYS A 224 -56.69 6.00 27.86
C LYS A 224 -57.47 4.93 28.62
N MET A 225 -56.77 4.08 29.37
CA MET A 225 -57.42 3.01 30.16
C MET A 225 -58.36 3.59 31.23
N LYS A 226 -57.97 4.67 31.93
CA LYS A 226 -58.85 5.33 32.91
C LYS A 226 -60.11 5.95 32.29
N LEU A 227 -60.07 6.39 31.04
CA LEU A 227 -61.23 6.95 30.33
C LEU A 227 -62.23 5.87 29.87
N LEU A 228 -61.82 4.60 29.77
CA LEU A 228 -62.70 3.49 29.37
C LEU A 228 -63.49 2.88 30.53
N PHE A 229 -63.07 3.12 31.78
CA PHE A 229 -63.66 2.52 32.99
C PHE A 229 -64.45 3.53 33.86
N ASN A 230 -64.61 4.77 33.39
CA ASN A 230 -65.38 5.85 34.03
C ASN A 230 -66.52 6.27 33.12
#